data_AF-A0A535DI81-F1
#
_entry.id   AF-A0A535DI81-F1
#
_cell.length_a   1.000
_cell.length_b   1.000
_cell.length_c   1.000
_cell.angle_alpha   90.00
_cell.angle_beta   90.00
_cell.angle_gamma   90.00
#
_symmetry.space_group_name_H-M   'P 1'
#
loop_
_entity.id
_entity.type
_entity.pdbx_description
1 polymer ?
#
loop_
_entity_poly.entity_id
_entity_poly.type
_entity_poly.pdbx_seq_one_letter_code
_entity_poly.pdbx_strand_id
1 'polypeptide(L)'
;MAVGVLTVLATSCGNDDNNTSPSAAGSLKPSATASGEASEAATPADLKTPPGETAGEETPAPTISSRATAAAEGTPAPVISDVEAFFKEKFPGKSPIESNCQFDLVTVVVTCDGVRYAVNPPLAGQDISCFQLSVDNKPVAIRCTSQQPLQAIYYEIPA
;
A
#
# COMPACT_ATOMS: atom_id res chain seq x y z
N MET A 1 -42.88 1.99 -36.11
CA MET A 1 -42.28 2.84 -35.06
C MET A 1 -42.97 2.49 -33.76
N ALA A 2 -42.29 1.78 -32.86
CA ALA A 2 -42.81 1.43 -31.55
C ALA A 2 -42.10 2.30 -30.52
N VAL A 3 -42.87 3.11 -29.81
CA VAL A 3 -42.43 3.95 -28.70
C VAL A 3 -42.47 3.08 -27.44
N GLY A 4 -41.30 2.79 -26.87
CA GLY A 4 -41.13 1.96 -25.67
C GLY A 4 -40.58 2.78 -24.51
N VAL A 5 -41.49 3.16 -23.62
CA VAL A 5 -41.41 3.89 -22.35
C VAL A 5 -40.12 3.68 -21.51
N LEU A 6 -39.48 4.79 -21.13
CA LEU A 6 -38.51 4.86 -20.01
C LEU A 6 -39.25 4.69 -18.68
N THR A 7 -38.70 3.89 -17.76
CA THR A 7 -39.11 3.90 -16.36
C THR A 7 -37.89 4.09 -15.46
N VAL A 8 -37.81 5.25 -14.83
CA VAL A 8 -36.90 5.57 -13.72
C VAL A 8 -37.71 5.43 -12.44
N LEU A 9 -37.20 4.67 -11.46
CA LEU A 9 -37.71 4.70 -10.09
C LEU A 9 -36.54 4.98 -9.14
N ALA A 10 -36.59 6.16 -8.54
CA ALA A 10 -35.78 6.59 -7.41
C ALA A 10 -36.71 6.79 -6.19
N THR A 11 -36.09 6.88 -5.00
CA THR A 11 -36.64 7.21 -3.66
C THR A 11 -37.25 6.03 -2.89
N SER A 12 -37.04 5.86 -1.58
CA SER A 12 -36.97 6.89 -0.53
C SER A 12 -36.11 6.50 0.68
N CYS A 13 -35.40 7.50 1.24
CA CYS A 13 -35.03 7.56 2.65
C CYS A 13 -36.28 7.91 3.48
N GLY A 14 -36.45 7.38 4.68
CA GLY A 14 -37.36 8.00 5.65
C GLY A 14 -37.91 7.15 6.79
N ASN A 15 -37.41 7.48 7.99
CA ASN A 15 -38.17 7.79 9.21
C ASN A 15 -38.37 6.71 10.30
N ASP A 16 -37.55 6.91 11.34
CA ASP A 16 -37.69 6.59 12.75
C ASP A 16 -39.00 7.16 13.35
N ASP A 17 -39.72 6.43 14.20
CA ASP A 17 -40.36 6.94 15.43
C ASP A 17 -41.26 5.87 16.10
N ASN A 18 -40.72 5.33 17.19
CA ASN A 18 -41.31 5.24 18.52
C ASN A 18 -42.69 4.62 18.83
N ASN A 19 -42.60 3.69 19.80
CA ASN A 19 -43.42 3.58 21.02
C ASN A 19 -44.71 2.76 20.98
N THR A 20 -44.70 1.59 21.63
CA THR A 20 -45.36 1.38 22.95
C THR A 20 -45.23 -0.08 23.39
N SER A 21 -44.50 -0.28 24.48
CA SER A 21 -44.45 -1.51 25.27
C SER A 21 -45.71 -1.64 26.15
N PRO A 22 -46.04 -2.84 26.65
CA PRO A 22 -45.99 -2.94 28.11
C PRO A 22 -45.34 -4.22 28.66
N SER A 23 -44.70 -4.00 29.80
CA SER A 23 -43.99 -4.89 30.71
C SER A 23 -44.86 -5.86 31.51
N ALA A 24 -44.26 -6.98 31.94
CA ALA A 24 -44.21 -7.50 33.32
C ALA A 24 -43.47 -8.87 33.33
N ALA A 25 -42.66 -9.29 34.29
CA ALA A 25 -42.08 -8.69 35.49
C ALA A 25 -41.06 -9.69 36.11
N GLY A 26 -40.01 -9.16 36.74
CA GLY A 26 -39.37 -9.70 37.95
C GLY A 26 -37.97 -10.32 37.78
N SER A 27 -36.98 -10.09 38.66
CA SER A 27 -36.80 -9.16 39.78
C SER A 27 -35.32 -9.16 40.22
N LEU A 28 -34.69 -7.98 40.21
CA LEU A 28 -33.85 -7.34 41.24
C LEU A 28 -32.98 -8.21 42.20
N LYS A 29 -31.66 -7.92 42.28
CA LYS A 29 -31.12 -6.98 43.30
C LYS A 29 -29.64 -6.56 43.08
N PRO A 30 -29.24 -5.38 43.58
CA PRO A 30 -27.92 -4.75 43.47
C PRO A 30 -27.09 -4.82 44.77
N SER A 31 -25.82 -4.41 44.72
CA SER A 31 -25.00 -3.79 45.80
C SER A 31 -23.71 -3.26 45.15
N ALA A 32 -23.39 -1.96 45.05
CA ALA A 32 -23.16 -0.91 46.06
C ALA A 32 -21.82 -1.04 46.83
N THR A 33 -20.81 -0.31 46.33
CA THR A 33 -19.88 0.64 47.00
C THR A 33 -19.35 0.36 48.41
N ALA A 34 -18.02 0.44 48.60
CA ALA A 34 -17.41 1.15 49.74
C ALA A 34 -15.91 1.47 49.52
N SER A 35 -15.56 2.75 49.70
CA SER A 35 -14.23 3.29 49.97
C SER A 35 -13.59 2.69 51.23
N GLY A 36 -12.26 2.74 51.31
CA GLY A 36 -11.53 2.51 52.56
C GLY A 36 -10.06 2.94 52.45
N GLU A 37 -9.73 3.99 53.20
CA GLU A 37 -8.47 4.73 53.27
C GLU A 37 -7.48 4.11 54.28
N ALA A 38 -6.18 4.28 54.00
CA ALA A 38 -4.98 4.26 54.86
C ALA A 38 -4.75 3.18 55.95
N SER A 39 -3.54 2.58 55.89
CA SER A 39 -2.69 2.36 57.07
C SER A 39 -1.22 2.29 56.67
N GLU A 40 -0.43 3.26 57.15
CA GLU A 40 1.03 3.21 57.24
C GLU A 40 1.48 2.18 58.29
N ALA A 41 2.57 1.47 58.00
CA ALA A 41 3.61 1.17 58.97
C ALA A 41 4.94 0.91 58.24
N ALA A 42 5.95 1.71 58.58
CA ALA A 42 7.28 1.75 57.99
C ALA A 42 8.17 0.56 58.36
N THR A 43 9.16 0.23 57.52
CA THR A 43 10.59 0.16 57.91
C THR A 43 11.53 0.12 56.69
N PRO A 44 12.78 0.59 56.82
CA PRO A 44 13.65 1.00 55.72
C PRO A 44 14.77 -0.02 55.39
N ALA A 45 15.13 -0.12 54.12
CA ALA A 45 16.46 -0.46 53.60
C ALA A 45 16.43 -0.21 52.09
N ASP A 46 16.85 0.98 51.63
CA ASP A 46 18.18 1.16 51.04
C ASP A 46 18.69 -0.10 50.33
N LEU A 47 18.53 -0.14 49.01
CA LEU A 47 19.56 -0.63 48.09
C LEU A 47 19.27 -0.08 46.69
N LYS A 48 20.06 0.93 46.39
CA LYS A 48 20.18 1.66 45.13
C LYS A 48 20.69 0.73 44.03
N THR A 49 19.88 0.44 43.00
CA THR A 49 20.39 0.09 41.67
C THR A 49 19.30 0.37 40.62
N PRO A 50 19.44 1.37 39.72
CA PRO A 50 18.61 1.42 38.53
C PRO A 50 18.99 0.23 37.63
N PRO A 51 18.03 -0.55 37.11
CA PRO A 51 18.35 -1.46 36.01
C PRO A 51 18.84 -0.61 34.85
N GLY A 52 20.10 -0.81 34.47
CA GLY A 52 20.72 -0.12 33.36
C GLY A 52 19.88 -0.29 32.10
N GLU A 53 19.63 0.82 31.42
CA GLU A 53 19.16 0.84 30.04
C GLU A 53 20.09 -0.09 29.24
N THR A 54 19.56 -1.26 28.87
CA THR A 54 20.18 -2.06 27.83
C THR A 54 20.03 -1.21 26.59
N ALA A 55 21.13 -0.58 26.18
CA ALA A 55 21.23 0.14 24.92
C ALA A 55 20.61 -0.76 23.86
N GLY A 56 19.45 -0.34 23.34
CA GLY A 56 18.85 -0.97 22.19
C GLY A 56 19.93 -1.00 21.14
N GLU A 57 20.33 -2.20 20.74
CA GLU A 57 21.13 -2.40 19.55
C GLU A 57 20.26 -1.90 18.40
N GLU A 58 20.38 -0.61 18.08
CA GLU A 58 19.86 -0.03 16.85
C GLU A 58 20.58 -0.79 15.73
N THR A 59 19.94 -1.87 15.27
CA THR A 59 20.22 -2.42 13.96
C THR A 59 20.10 -1.23 13.01
N PRO A 60 21.17 -0.80 12.33
CA PRO A 60 21.06 0.31 11.41
C PRO A 60 19.99 -0.05 10.40
N ALA A 61 18.94 0.77 10.33
CA ALA A 61 17.98 0.67 9.24
C ALA A 61 18.77 0.66 7.92
N PRO A 62 18.41 -0.20 6.95
CA PRO A 62 19.12 -0.22 5.67
C PRO A 62 19.09 1.20 5.13
N THR A 63 20.27 1.80 5.02
CA THR A 63 20.41 3.10 4.38
C THR A 63 20.16 2.85 2.90
N ILE A 64 18.90 3.03 2.47
CA ILE A 64 18.55 2.98 1.06
C ILE A 64 19.26 4.17 0.42
N SER A 65 20.41 3.89 -0.19
CA SER A 65 21.19 4.87 -0.94
C SER A 65 20.25 5.59 -1.91
N SER A 66 20.20 6.91 -1.82
CA SER A 66 19.40 7.77 -2.72
C SER A 66 19.84 7.63 -4.19
N ARG A 67 20.96 6.95 -4.44
CA ARG A 67 21.44 6.56 -5.76
C ARG A 67 21.39 5.05 -5.87
N ALA A 68 20.29 4.53 -6.39
CA ALA A 68 20.22 3.15 -6.83
C ALA A 68 21.27 2.93 -7.94
N THR A 69 21.97 1.80 -7.89
CA THR A 69 22.91 1.39 -8.94
C THR A 69 22.16 0.56 -9.98
N ALA A 70 22.55 0.66 -11.25
CA ALA A 70 21.92 -0.14 -12.31
C ALA A 70 22.02 -1.64 -11.97
N ALA A 71 20.98 -2.39 -12.30
CA ALA A 71 20.98 -3.84 -12.10
C ALA A 71 22.13 -4.49 -12.88
N ALA A 72 22.82 -5.45 -12.24
CA ALA A 72 23.91 -6.19 -12.84
C ALA A 72 23.44 -7.32 -13.78
N GLU A 73 22.16 -7.69 -13.72
CA GLU A 73 21.59 -8.86 -14.39
C GLU A 73 20.14 -8.60 -14.86
N GLY A 74 19.73 -9.27 -15.93
CA GLY A 74 18.39 -9.17 -16.53
C GLY A 74 18.39 -8.59 -17.94
N THR A 75 17.25 -8.69 -18.62
CA THR A 75 17.04 -8.07 -19.93
C THR A 75 17.06 -6.54 -19.78
N PRO A 76 17.91 -5.82 -20.52
CA PRO A 76 17.95 -4.36 -20.45
C PRO A 76 16.60 -3.75 -20.82
N ALA A 77 16.09 -2.87 -19.97
CA ALA A 77 14.85 -2.13 -20.21
C ALA A 77 15.14 -0.62 -20.13
N PRO A 78 15.39 0.06 -21.28
CA PRO A 78 15.72 1.48 -21.30
C PRO A 78 14.48 2.34 -21.05
N VAL A 79 14.68 3.54 -20.52
CA VAL A 79 13.59 4.50 -20.28
C VAL A 79 12.92 4.97 -21.57
N ILE A 80 11.59 5.03 -21.55
CA ILE A 80 10.78 5.68 -22.57
C ILE A 80 10.68 7.16 -22.20
N SER A 81 11.35 8.03 -22.96
CA SER A 81 11.37 9.47 -22.68
C SER A 81 10.07 10.18 -23.02
N ASP A 82 9.35 9.70 -24.04
CA ASP A 82 8.04 10.22 -24.45
C ASP A 82 7.03 9.08 -24.54
N VAL A 83 6.30 8.88 -23.44
CA VAL A 83 5.37 7.75 -23.27
C VAL A 83 4.18 7.87 -24.23
N GLU A 84 3.66 9.08 -24.41
CA GLU A 84 2.52 9.30 -25.30
C GLU A 84 2.91 9.03 -26.76
N ALA A 85 4.05 9.56 -27.21
CA ALA A 85 4.55 9.30 -28.56
C ALA A 85 4.83 7.80 -28.76
N PHE A 86 5.49 7.14 -27.80
CA PHE A 86 5.78 5.71 -27.89
C PHE A 86 4.52 4.87 -28.12
N PHE A 87 3.48 5.05 -27.30
CA PHE A 87 2.25 4.28 -27.45
C PHE A 87 1.47 4.67 -28.71
N LYS A 88 1.44 5.96 -29.07
CA LYS A 88 0.73 6.42 -30.27
C LYS A 88 1.36 5.92 -31.57
N GLU A 89 2.69 5.88 -31.64
CA GLU A 89 3.42 5.46 -32.84
C GLU A 89 3.50 3.94 -32.97
N LYS A 90 3.81 3.22 -31.88
CA LYS A 90 4.01 1.76 -31.91
C LYS A 90 2.70 0.99 -31.79
N PHE A 91 1.70 1.55 -31.11
CA PHE A 91 0.45 0.88 -30.76
C PHE A 91 -0.78 1.77 -31.00
N PRO A 92 -0.99 2.28 -32.24
CA PRO A 92 -2.06 3.22 -32.54
C PRO A 92 -3.45 2.65 -32.26
N GLY A 93 -4.23 3.37 -31.45
CA GLY A 93 -5.61 2.97 -31.09
C GLY A 93 -5.69 1.78 -30.13
N LYS A 94 -4.57 1.36 -29.53
CA LYS A 94 -4.51 0.27 -28.55
C LYS A 94 -4.23 0.85 -27.17
N SER A 95 -4.88 0.27 -26.16
CA SER A 95 -4.61 0.58 -24.75
C SER A 95 -3.86 -0.58 -24.11
N PRO A 96 -2.78 -0.33 -23.36
CA PRO A 96 -2.10 -1.39 -22.63
C PRO A 96 -2.96 -1.91 -21.48
N ILE A 97 -2.84 -3.21 -21.20
CA ILE A 97 -3.34 -3.86 -19.99
C ILE A 97 -2.18 -3.94 -19.00
N GLU A 98 -2.47 -3.67 -17.72
CA GLU A 98 -1.46 -3.69 -16.66
C GLU A 98 -1.46 -5.03 -15.92
N SER A 99 -0.29 -5.52 -15.54
CA SER A 99 -0.11 -6.70 -14.69
C SER A 99 0.99 -6.44 -13.68
N ASN A 100 0.84 -6.92 -12.44
CA ASN A 100 1.79 -6.63 -11.36
C ASN A 100 3.14 -7.30 -11.60
N CYS A 101 4.22 -6.60 -11.28
CA CYS A 101 5.58 -7.14 -11.25
C CYS A 101 6.17 -7.02 -9.84
N GLN A 102 7.16 -7.87 -9.55
CA GLN A 102 7.95 -7.77 -8.34
C GLN A 102 9.16 -6.88 -8.59
N PHE A 103 9.44 -5.94 -7.69
CA PHE A 103 10.65 -5.13 -7.72
C PHE A 103 11.53 -5.50 -6.53
N ASP A 104 12.79 -5.81 -6.82
CA ASP A 104 13.78 -6.13 -5.79
C ASP A 104 14.65 -4.90 -5.51
N LEU A 105 14.54 -4.35 -4.30
CA LEU A 105 15.27 -3.15 -3.88
C LEU A 105 16.78 -3.37 -3.73
N VAL A 106 17.24 -4.61 -3.58
CA VAL A 106 18.65 -4.94 -3.37
C VAL A 106 19.38 -5.05 -4.71
N THR A 107 18.76 -5.75 -5.67
CA THR A 107 19.33 -6.03 -7.00
C THR A 107 18.87 -5.03 -8.07
N VAL A 108 17.85 -4.22 -7.78
CA VAL A 108 17.25 -3.23 -8.69
C VAL A 108 16.67 -3.88 -9.96
N VAL A 109 16.22 -5.12 -9.83
CA VAL A 109 15.62 -5.92 -10.92
C VAL A 109 14.11 -5.93 -10.80
N VAL A 110 13.41 -5.75 -11.92
CA VAL A 110 11.97 -5.98 -12.02
C VAL A 110 11.72 -7.38 -12.56
N THR A 111 10.90 -8.18 -11.89
CA THR A 111 10.49 -9.51 -12.37
C THR A 111 9.00 -9.50 -12.72
N CYS A 112 8.68 -9.71 -13.99
CA CYS A 112 7.32 -9.81 -14.51
C CYS A 112 7.15 -11.18 -15.20
N ASP A 113 6.12 -11.94 -14.84
CA ASP A 113 5.83 -13.25 -15.44
C ASP A 113 7.04 -14.22 -15.49
N GLY A 114 7.93 -14.14 -14.48
CA GLY A 114 9.16 -14.93 -14.40
C GLY A 114 10.36 -14.40 -15.21
N VAL A 115 10.17 -13.33 -15.99
CA VAL A 115 11.23 -12.65 -16.75
C VAL A 115 11.84 -11.53 -15.90
N ARG A 116 13.17 -11.45 -15.88
CA ARG A 116 13.93 -10.44 -15.13
C ARG A 116 14.36 -9.30 -16.05
N TYR A 117 14.08 -8.07 -15.65
CA TYR A 117 14.41 -6.85 -16.39
C TYR A 117 15.34 -5.95 -15.56
N ALA A 118 16.41 -5.51 -16.20
CA ALA A 118 17.34 -4.52 -15.69
C ALA A 118 16.89 -3.12 -16.14
N VAL A 119 16.17 -2.42 -15.28
CA VAL A 119 15.64 -1.07 -15.59
C VAL A 119 16.76 -0.02 -15.55
N ASN A 120 16.79 0.85 -16.56
CA ASN A 120 17.80 1.90 -16.70
C ASN A 120 17.16 3.23 -17.16
N PRO A 121 17.26 4.33 -16.38
CA PRO A 121 17.99 4.46 -15.12
C PRO A 121 17.34 3.67 -13.98
N PRO A 122 18.14 3.25 -12.98
CA PRO A 122 17.62 2.57 -11.80
C PRO A 122 16.66 3.46 -11.03
N LEU A 123 15.61 2.85 -10.47
CA LEU A 123 14.61 3.56 -9.67
C LEU A 123 15.19 3.89 -8.29
N ALA A 124 15.07 5.14 -7.88
CA ALA A 124 15.35 5.58 -6.52
C ALA A 124 14.04 5.84 -5.75
N GLY A 125 14.07 5.61 -4.44
CA GLY A 125 12.98 5.93 -3.53
C GLY A 125 12.48 4.73 -2.72
N GLN A 126 11.33 4.92 -2.10
CA GLN A 126 10.64 3.93 -1.27
C GLN A 126 9.28 3.59 -1.87
N ASP A 127 8.72 2.44 -1.48
CA ASP A 127 7.38 2.00 -1.88
C ASP A 127 7.21 1.89 -3.41
N ILE A 128 8.20 1.28 -4.07
CA ILE A 128 8.20 1.12 -5.53
C ILE A 128 7.22 0.03 -5.95
N SER A 129 6.28 0.39 -6.83
CA SER A 129 5.32 -0.52 -7.45
C SER A 129 5.54 -0.57 -8.95
N CYS A 130 5.79 -1.76 -9.49
CA CYS A 130 6.04 -1.96 -10.93
C CYS A 130 4.92 -2.78 -11.58
N PHE A 131 4.57 -2.40 -12.82
CA PHE A 131 3.54 -3.05 -13.62
C PHE A 131 4.06 -3.28 -15.03
N GLN A 132 3.82 -4.47 -15.58
CA GLN A 132 4.01 -4.77 -16.98
C GLN A 132 2.82 -4.25 -17.77
N LEU A 133 3.10 -3.46 -18.79
CA LEU A 133 2.14 -2.97 -19.77
C LEU A 133 2.18 -3.90 -20.98
N SER A 134 1.03 -4.49 -21.30
CA SER A 134 0.90 -5.42 -22.42
C SER A 134 -0.13 -4.93 -23.43
N VAL A 135 0.22 -4.99 -24.71
CA VAL A 135 -0.70 -4.68 -25.83
C VAL A 135 -0.90 -5.96 -26.64
N ASP A 136 -2.15 -6.33 -26.91
CA ASP A 136 -2.49 -7.58 -27.62
C ASP A 136 -1.81 -8.82 -27.00
N ASN A 137 -1.78 -8.89 -25.66
CA ASN A 137 -1.12 -9.93 -24.86
C ASN A 137 0.41 -10.04 -25.05
N LYS A 138 1.06 -9.01 -25.56
CA LYS A 138 2.53 -8.92 -25.63
C LYS A 138 3.05 -7.87 -24.65
N PRO A 139 4.06 -8.19 -23.84
CA PRO A 139 4.69 -7.20 -22.97
C PRO A 139 5.45 -6.17 -23.81
N VAL A 140 5.21 -4.88 -23.57
CA VAL A 140 5.78 -3.78 -24.37
C VAL A 140 6.50 -2.74 -23.52
N ALA A 141 6.10 -2.59 -22.26
CA ALA A 141 6.74 -1.66 -21.35
C ALA A 141 6.57 -2.09 -19.89
N ILE A 142 7.35 -1.50 -19.00
CA ILE A 142 7.23 -1.60 -17.55
C ILE A 142 7.01 -0.20 -17.01
N ARG A 143 5.93 0.03 -16.26
CA ARG A 143 5.72 1.25 -15.49
C ARG A 143 6.09 1.00 -14.05
N CYS A 144 7.03 1.76 -13.51
CA CYS A 144 7.32 1.75 -12.08
C CYS A 144 7.02 3.10 -11.45
N THR A 145 6.30 3.07 -10.33
CA THR A 145 5.92 4.24 -9.55
C THR A 145 6.63 4.19 -8.20
N SER A 146 7.23 5.30 -7.78
CA SER A 146 7.77 5.52 -6.43
C SER A 146 6.95 6.59 -5.73
N GLN A 147 6.73 6.46 -4.43
CA GLN A 147 5.94 7.44 -3.66
C GLN A 147 6.80 8.54 -3.03
N GLN A 148 8.12 8.32 -2.94
CA GLN A 148 9.06 9.25 -2.31
C GLN A 148 10.40 9.27 -3.06
N PRO A 149 10.62 10.24 -3.98
CA PRO A 149 9.64 11.23 -4.45
C PRO A 149 8.52 10.58 -5.29
N LEU A 150 7.37 11.25 -5.38
CA LEU A 150 6.28 10.79 -6.25
C LEU A 150 6.72 10.90 -7.72
N GLN A 151 6.97 9.76 -8.35
CA GLN A 151 7.39 9.68 -9.75
C GLN A 151 6.91 8.39 -10.39
N ALA A 152 6.63 8.44 -11.70
CA ALA A 152 6.38 7.27 -12.53
C ALA A 152 7.35 7.26 -13.71
N ILE A 153 8.06 6.15 -13.89
CA ILE A 153 9.01 5.94 -15.00
C ILE A 153 8.54 4.75 -15.82
N TYR A 154 8.62 4.88 -17.14
CA TYR A 154 8.25 3.85 -18.09
C TYR A 154 9.51 3.34 -18.77
N TYR A 155 9.66 2.02 -18.86
CA TYR A 155 10.79 1.35 -19.48
C TYR A 155 10.29 0.50 -20.65
N GLU A 156 10.99 0.55 -21.77
CA GLU A 156 10.68 -0.26 -22.95
C GLU A 156 11.10 -1.71 -22.71
N ILE A 157 10.23 -2.65 -23.09
CA ILE A 157 10.60 -4.06 -23.18
C ILE A 157 11.01 -4.32 -24.64
N PRO A 158 12.29 -4.65 -24.91
CA PRO A 158 12.71 -4.97 -26.26
C PRO A 158 12.01 -6.26 -26.74
N ALA A 159 11.50 -6.22 -27.97
CA ALA A 159 10.78 -7.32 -28.61
C ALA A 159 11.68 -8.49 -29.03
#